data_AF-A0A976GRQ5-F1
#
_entry.id   AF-A0A976GRQ5-F1
#
_cell.length_a   1.000
_cell.length_b   1.000
_cell.length_c   1.000
_cell.angle_alpha   90.00
_cell.angle_beta   90.00
_cell.angle_gamma   90.00
#
_symmetry.space_group_name_H-M   'P 1'
#
loop_
_entity.id
_entity.type
_entity.pdbx_description
1 polymer ?
#
loop_
_entity_poly.entity_id
_entity_poly.type
_entity_poly.pdbx_seq_one_letter_code
_entity_poly.pdbx_strand_id
1 'polypeptide(L)'
;MMDTDTLPKWMQRWLYGAAVLVLMMVCIGGLTRLSESGLSIVQWKLVTGTLPPLSHAAWMQEFHDYQATPEFLKKNFSMNLAEFKQIFWLEYLHRLLGRIIGLWFVVPTFYVLLRTHATPVIKKRMVLMSALVCMQGAIGWYMVRSGLVDVPWVSPYRLALHLSMAALLWCVVIRTLLVSHSSHKGWGVFAMMWGQLVLGALVAGLDAGYTYNSFPLMDGQWMPPHMMMLHPWYRNFFEHIPMVQFLHRWWAFVVLAGVFHQWLRDPHSRSARIVLAVLLVQVILGIATLLSVVHIALASVHQIMAFILLAVQLRHIYQPVQTNIPHSNHNNLTAKPHFV
;
A
#
# COMPACT_ATOMS: atom_id res chain seq x y z
N MET A 1 -9.07 12.31 -32.11
CA MET A 1 -9.59 11.22 -31.25
C MET A 1 -8.38 10.62 -30.57
N MET A 2 -8.29 10.55 -29.23
CA MET A 2 -7.19 9.79 -28.62
C MET A 2 -7.39 8.33 -29.01
N ASP A 3 -6.46 7.80 -29.81
CA ASP A 3 -6.39 6.39 -30.12
C ASP A 3 -6.44 5.63 -28.79
N THR A 4 -7.28 4.60 -28.70
CA THR A 4 -7.53 3.86 -27.46
C THR A 4 -6.28 3.14 -26.92
N ASP A 5 -5.19 3.18 -27.69
CA ASP A 5 -4.05 2.30 -27.54
C ASP A 5 -2.84 2.96 -26.87
N THR A 6 -2.83 4.28 -26.67
CA THR A 6 -1.73 4.93 -25.92
C THR A 6 -2.18 6.14 -25.09
N LEU A 7 -1.77 6.15 -23.82
CA LEU A 7 -1.92 7.32 -22.95
C LEU A 7 -0.99 8.45 -23.41
N PRO A 8 -1.42 9.73 -23.39
CA PRO A 8 -0.53 10.86 -23.64
C PRO A 8 0.69 10.85 -22.71
N LYS A 9 1.87 11.26 -23.22
CA LYS A 9 3.14 11.25 -22.43
C LYS A 9 3.02 11.97 -21.09
N TRP A 10 2.32 13.10 -21.04
CA TRP A 10 2.11 13.84 -19.79
C TRP A 10 1.31 13.01 -18.76
N MET A 11 0.30 12.25 -19.20
CA MET A 11 -0.54 11.43 -18.34
C MET A 11 0.23 10.21 -17.82
N GLN A 12 1.08 9.61 -18.65
CA GLN A 12 1.99 8.56 -18.21
C GLN A 12 2.94 9.06 -17.11
N ARG A 13 3.61 10.20 -17.34
CA ARG A 13 4.49 10.82 -16.34
C ARG A 13 3.74 11.16 -15.04
N TRP A 14 2.54 11.70 -15.16
CA TRP A 14 1.66 11.99 -14.02
C TRP A 14 1.32 10.72 -13.23
N LEU A 15 0.94 9.63 -13.91
CA LEU A 15 0.63 8.34 -13.27
C LEU A 15 1.87 7.69 -12.64
N TYR A 16 3.05 7.79 -13.25
CA TYR A 16 4.30 7.34 -12.62
C TYR A 16 4.61 8.15 -11.36
N GLY A 17 4.45 9.47 -11.39
CA GLY A 17 4.57 10.33 -10.20
C GLY A 17 3.53 9.96 -9.14
N ALA A 18 2.28 9.71 -9.56
CA ALA A 18 1.19 9.30 -8.67
C ALA A 18 1.50 7.96 -7.99
N ALA A 19 2.05 7.01 -8.74
CA ALA A 19 2.55 5.77 -8.19
C ALA A 19 3.62 6.06 -7.11
N VAL A 20 4.72 6.72 -7.46
CA VAL A 20 5.80 7.01 -6.50
C VAL A 20 5.27 7.69 -5.23
N LEU A 21 4.37 8.67 -5.37
CA LEU A 21 3.75 9.34 -4.23
C LEU A 21 2.93 8.39 -3.34
N VAL A 22 2.16 7.46 -3.91
CA VAL A 22 1.42 6.47 -3.13
C VAL A 22 2.37 5.53 -2.37
N LEU A 23 3.48 5.08 -2.97
CA LEU A 23 4.48 4.29 -2.24
C LEU A 23 5.15 5.08 -1.12
N MET A 24 5.49 6.35 -1.37
CA MET A 24 6.02 7.24 -0.33
C MET A 24 5.01 7.40 0.82
N MET A 25 3.73 7.58 0.50
CA MET A 25 2.67 7.69 1.50
C MET A 25 2.54 6.43 2.34
N VAL A 26 2.57 5.26 1.70
CA VAL A 26 2.52 3.96 2.40
C VAL A 26 3.74 3.78 3.30
N CYS A 27 4.93 4.19 2.86
CA CYS A 27 6.14 4.16 3.69
C CYS A 27 6.00 5.08 4.91
N ILE A 28 5.70 6.37 4.71
CA ILE A 28 5.61 7.37 5.78
C ILE A 28 4.45 7.06 6.74
N GLY A 29 3.31 6.58 6.23
CA GLY A 29 2.20 6.12 7.05
C GLY A 29 2.56 4.89 7.89
N GLY A 30 3.32 3.95 7.31
CA GLY A 30 3.89 2.81 8.03
C GLY A 30 4.83 3.25 9.15
N LEU A 31 5.75 4.18 8.87
CA LEU A 31 6.63 4.78 9.87
C LEU A 31 5.82 5.44 10.99
N THR A 32 4.83 6.28 10.65
CA THR A 32 3.97 6.97 11.61
C THR A 32 3.26 6.01 12.56
N ARG A 33 2.85 4.82 12.07
CA ARG A 33 2.25 3.78 12.90
C ARG A 33 3.27 3.05 13.78
N LEU A 34 4.43 2.69 13.22
CA LEU A 34 5.46 1.92 13.91
C LEU A 34 6.19 2.73 14.98
N SER A 35 6.24 4.06 14.84
CA SER A 35 6.79 4.98 15.84
C SER A 35 5.73 5.58 16.78
N GLU A 36 4.51 5.04 16.77
CA GLU A 36 3.37 5.53 17.57
C GLU A 36 3.10 7.03 17.45
N SER A 37 3.36 7.62 16.28
CA SER A 37 3.26 9.07 16.08
C SER A 37 1.89 9.53 15.56
N GLY A 38 0.97 8.60 15.32
CA GLY A 38 -0.27 8.86 14.58
C GLY A 38 -1.35 9.67 15.31
N LEU A 39 -1.13 10.06 16.57
CA LEU A 39 -2.09 10.81 17.40
C LEU A 39 -1.49 12.11 17.99
N SER A 40 -0.30 12.52 17.53
CA SER A 40 0.42 13.71 17.99
C SER A 40 -0.24 15.04 17.56
N ILE A 41 -0.99 15.06 16.45
CA ILE A 41 -1.67 16.26 15.92
C ILE A 41 -3.19 16.14 16.14
N VAL A 42 -3.66 16.80 17.20
CA VAL A 42 -5.05 16.76 17.66
C VAL A 42 -6.02 17.41 16.67
N GLN A 43 -5.66 18.58 16.15
CA GLN A 43 -6.56 19.37 15.31
C GLN A 43 -6.45 19.00 13.83
N TRP A 44 -7.60 18.72 13.20
CA TRP A 44 -7.65 18.51 11.75
C TRP A 44 -7.79 19.85 11.00
N LYS A 45 -6.66 20.52 10.79
CA LYS A 45 -6.56 21.76 10.01
C LYS A 45 -6.32 21.44 8.54
N LEU A 46 -7.38 21.37 7.72
CA LEU A 46 -7.26 20.96 6.30
C LEU A 46 -6.34 21.90 5.49
N VAL A 47 -6.53 23.21 5.61
CA VAL A 47 -5.77 24.22 4.85
C VAL A 47 -4.68 24.87 5.71
N THR A 48 -5.04 25.39 6.88
CA THR A 48 -4.12 26.14 7.76
C THR A 48 -3.02 25.27 8.39
N GLY A 49 -3.18 23.95 8.43
CA GLY A 49 -2.17 23.01 8.89
C GLY A 49 -1.11 22.65 7.84
N THR A 50 -1.01 23.41 6.76
CA THR A 50 0.02 23.20 5.72
C THR A 50 1.39 23.69 6.18
N LEU A 51 1.45 24.74 7.00
CA LEU A 51 2.69 25.20 7.63
C LEU A 51 2.84 24.57 9.03
N PRO A 52 4.05 24.13 9.41
CA PRO A 52 4.30 23.66 10.77
C PRO A 52 4.35 24.85 11.75
N PRO A 53 4.38 24.61 13.07
CA PRO A 53 4.57 25.69 14.04
C PRO A 53 5.91 26.41 13.82
N LEU A 54 5.87 27.73 13.62
CA LEU A 54 7.04 28.54 13.26
C LEU A 54 7.65 29.31 14.45
N SER A 55 6.95 29.38 15.58
CA SER A 55 7.39 30.07 16.79
C SER A 55 7.40 29.15 18.00
N HIS A 56 8.18 29.50 19.03
CA HIS A 56 8.19 28.75 20.29
C HIS A 56 6.80 28.70 20.93
N ALA A 57 6.05 29.81 20.92
CA ALA A 57 4.69 29.87 21.44
C ALA A 57 3.75 28.92 20.69
N ALA A 58 3.84 28.83 19.35
CA ALA A 58 3.03 27.91 18.57
C ALA A 58 3.37 26.44 18.87
N TRP A 59 4.65 26.12 19.07
CA TRP A 59 5.08 24.79 19.49
C TRP A 59 4.55 24.41 20.87
N MET A 60 4.60 25.34 21.82
CA MET A 60 4.06 25.12 23.17
C MET A 60 2.54 24.90 23.13
N GLN A 61 1.81 25.60 22.24
CA GLN A 61 0.37 25.39 22.09
C GLN A 61 0.04 23.99 21.57
N GLU A 62 0.70 23.54 20.48
CA GLU A 62 0.45 22.19 19.95
C GLU A 62 0.85 21.10 20.98
N PHE A 63 1.92 21.33 21.75
CA PHE A 63 2.30 20.42 22.83
C PHE A 63 1.28 20.42 23.97
N HIS A 64 0.76 21.59 24.36
CA HIS A 64 -0.30 21.68 25.37
C HIS A 64 -1.57 20.96 24.92
N ASP A 65 -1.97 21.11 23.65
CA ASP A 65 -3.10 20.37 23.06
C ASP A 65 -2.83 18.85 23.13
N TYR A 66 -1.60 18.41 22.85
CA TYR A 66 -1.19 17.00 22.97
C TYR A 66 -1.22 16.50 24.43
N GLN A 67 -0.79 17.30 25.39
CA GLN A 67 -0.79 16.95 26.82
C GLN A 67 -2.19 16.66 27.36
N ALA A 68 -3.22 17.25 26.75
CA ALA A 68 -4.62 16.98 27.09
C ALA A 68 -5.14 15.64 26.52
N THR A 69 -4.38 14.95 25.65
CA THR A 69 -4.84 13.72 25.00
C THR A 69 -4.69 12.48 25.89
N PRO A 70 -5.51 11.43 25.67
CA PRO A 70 -5.33 10.15 26.35
C PRO A 70 -3.96 9.51 26.10
N GLU A 71 -3.33 9.76 24.95
CA GLU A 71 -2.02 9.20 24.62
C GLU A 71 -0.93 9.78 25.51
N PHE A 72 -0.90 11.10 25.69
CA PHE A 72 0.01 11.73 26.65
C PHE A 72 -0.27 11.24 28.07
N LEU A 73 -1.52 11.30 28.51
CA LEU A 73 -1.88 10.96 29.90
C LEU A 73 -1.60 9.50 30.27
N LYS A 74 -1.71 8.56 29.33
CA LYS A 74 -1.58 7.11 29.61
C LYS A 74 -0.22 6.53 29.21
N LYS A 75 0.41 7.04 28.15
CA LYS A 75 1.65 6.48 27.60
C LYS A 75 2.84 7.43 27.73
N ASN A 76 2.63 8.70 27.40
CA ASN A 76 3.72 9.67 27.21
C ASN A 76 3.77 10.77 28.29
N PHE A 77 3.34 10.48 29.52
CA PHE A 77 3.08 11.50 30.56
C PHE A 77 4.34 12.26 31.03
N SER A 78 5.53 11.68 30.81
CA SER A 78 6.83 12.29 31.11
C SER A 78 7.49 12.94 29.90
N MET A 79 6.85 12.91 28.72
CA MET A 79 7.41 13.41 27.47
C MET A 79 7.65 14.92 27.54
N ASN A 80 8.80 15.37 27.06
CA ASN A 80 9.13 16.79 26.94
C ASN A 80 8.86 17.32 25.51
N LEU A 81 9.00 18.65 25.32
CA LEU A 81 8.74 19.29 24.02
C LEU A 81 9.66 18.77 22.88
N ALA A 82 10.90 18.42 23.19
CA ALA A 82 11.85 17.93 22.18
C ALA A 82 11.46 16.54 21.67
N GLU A 83 11.01 15.65 22.55
CA GLU A 83 10.47 14.33 22.22
C GLU A 83 9.14 14.45 21.47
N PHE A 84 8.23 15.33 21.92
CA PHE A 84 6.98 15.61 21.20
C PHE A 84 7.22 16.05 19.76
N LYS A 85 8.22 16.90 19.51
CA LYS A 85 8.57 17.33 18.15
C LYS A 85 8.93 16.16 17.23
N GLN A 86 9.53 15.09 17.76
CA GLN A 86 9.90 13.93 16.95
C GLN A 86 8.67 13.22 16.38
N ILE A 87 7.67 12.93 17.24
CA ILE A 87 6.42 12.30 16.80
C ILE A 87 5.58 13.27 15.94
N PHE A 88 5.56 14.56 16.30
CA PHE A 88 4.83 15.59 15.54
C PHE A 88 5.31 15.68 14.09
N TRP A 89 6.63 15.74 13.87
CA TRP A 89 7.19 15.93 12.53
C TRP A 89 6.80 14.80 11.58
N LEU A 90 6.80 13.57 12.07
CA LEU A 90 6.47 12.42 11.25
C LEU A 90 4.99 12.42 10.86
N GLU A 91 4.09 12.70 11.80
CA GLU A 91 2.67 12.84 11.50
C GLU A 91 2.36 14.05 10.61
N TYR A 92 3.03 15.18 10.85
CA TYR A 92 2.93 16.37 10.02
C TYR A 92 3.33 16.06 8.58
N LEU A 93 4.47 15.38 8.37
CA LEU A 93 4.95 15.00 7.04
C LEU A 93 3.97 14.04 6.35
N HIS A 94 3.43 13.07 7.08
CA HIS A 94 2.40 12.17 6.57
C HIS A 94 1.16 12.94 6.09
N ARG A 95 0.65 13.88 6.90
CA ARG A 95 -0.51 14.71 6.57
C ARG A 95 -0.22 15.68 5.42
N LEU A 96 0.97 16.29 5.38
CA LEU A 96 1.39 17.17 4.30
C LEU A 96 1.45 16.41 2.97
N LEU A 97 2.06 15.22 2.96
CA LEU A 97 2.10 14.37 1.77
C LEU A 97 0.68 13.97 1.33
N GLY A 98 -0.22 13.67 2.27
CA GLY A 98 -1.64 13.44 1.97
C GLY A 98 -2.32 14.60 1.24
N ARG A 99 -2.03 15.85 1.63
CA ARG A 99 -2.52 17.06 0.93
C ARG A 99 -1.95 17.19 -0.47
N ILE A 100 -0.63 16.96 -0.62
CA ILE A 100 0.05 16.96 -1.92
C ILE A 100 -0.58 15.93 -2.85
N ILE A 101 -0.82 14.71 -2.37
CA ILE A 101 -1.49 13.64 -3.11
C ILE A 101 -2.92 14.05 -3.48
N GLY A 102 -3.67 14.65 -2.55
CA GLY A 102 -4.98 15.22 -2.80
C GLY A 102 -4.98 16.12 -4.03
N LEU A 103 -4.09 17.11 -4.07
CA LEU A 103 -3.93 18.02 -5.21
C LEU A 103 -3.46 17.30 -6.47
N TRP A 104 -2.49 16.38 -6.34
CA TRP A 104 -1.91 15.61 -7.44
C TRP A 104 -2.95 14.79 -8.21
N PHE A 105 -3.99 14.31 -7.53
CA PHE A 105 -5.08 13.56 -8.17
C PHE A 105 -6.27 14.44 -8.55
N VAL A 106 -6.72 15.34 -7.68
CA VAL A 106 -7.96 16.10 -7.91
C VAL A 106 -7.79 17.13 -9.03
N VAL A 107 -6.67 17.87 -9.08
CA VAL A 107 -6.47 18.93 -10.07
C VAL A 107 -6.40 18.39 -11.50
N PRO A 108 -5.59 17.35 -11.82
CA PRO A 108 -5.58 16.77 -13.16
C PRO A 108 -6.90 16.11 -13.55
N THR A 109 -7.62 15.49 -12.60
CA THR A 109 -8.95 14.95 -12.86
C THR A 109 -9.93 16.04 -13.30
N PHE A 110 -9.97 17.16 -12.59
CA PHE A 110 -10.82 18.30 -12.98
C PHE A 110 -10.45 18.82 -14.38
N TYR A 111 -9.15 19.00 -14.65
CA TYR A 111 -8.66 19.38 -15.97
C TYR A 111 -9.12 18.43 -17.09
N VAL A 112 -9.02 17.11 -16.90
CA VAL A 112 -9.42 16.12 -17.91
C VAL A 112 -10.93 16.04 -18.09
N LEU A 113 -11.71 16.21 -17.02
CA LEU A 113 -13.17 16.19 -17.11
C LEU A 113 -13.70 17.35 -17.96
N LEU A 114 -13.11 18.54 -17.82
CA LEU A 114 -13.45 19.74 -18.60
C LEU A 114 -13.09 19.64 -20.09
N ARG A 115 -12.21 18.70 -20.47
CA ARG A 115 -11.82 18.49 -21.88
C ARG A 115 -12.74 17.47 -22.57
N THR A 116 -13.14 17.76 -23.80
CA THR A 116 -14.03 16.90 -24.60
C THR A 116 -13.33 15.71 -25.25
N HIS A 117 -12.00 15.71 -25.33
CA HIS A 117 -11.23 14.72 -26.10
C HIS A 117 -10.80 13.45 -25.33
N ALA A 118 -10.99 13.39 -24.01
CA ALA A 118 -10.61 12.21 -23.22
C ALA A 118 -11.69 11.11 -23.30
N THR A 119 -11.25 9.86 -23.44
CA THR A 119 -12.18 8.72 -23.53
C THR A 119 -12.96 8.52 -22.23
N PRO A 120 -14.20 7.99 -22.28
CA PRO A 120 -15.01 7.75 -21.08
C PRO A 120 -14.32 6.85 -20.05
N VAL A 121 -13.52 5.87 -20.51
CA VAL A 121 -12.77 4.95 -19.65
C VAL A 121 -11.73 5.71 -18.81
N ILE A 122 -10.97 6.62 -19.42
CA ILE A 122 -9.97 7.44 -18.71
C ILE A 122 -10.66 8.38 -17.72
N LYS A 123 -11.74 9.05 -18.12
CA LYS A 123 -12.52 9.92 -17.22
C LYS A 123 -13.01 9.15 -15.99
N LYS A 124 -13.61 7.96 -16.17
CA LYS A 124 -14.08 7.10 -15.08
C LYS A 124 -12.94 6.69 -14.13
N ARG A 125 -11.79 6.29 -14.67
CA ARG A 125 -10.62 5.90 -13.86
C ARG A 125 -10.07 7.07 -13.06
N MET A 126 -9.98 8.26 -13.65
CA MET A 126 -9.51 9.47 -12.95
C MET A 126 -10.46 9.87 -11.82
N VAL A 127 -11.77 9.86 -12.05
CA VAL A 127 -12.77 10.09 -11.02
C VAL A 127 -12.64 9.05 -9.90
N LEU A 128 -12.50 7.77 -10.24
CA LEU A 128 -12.30 6.70 -9.25
C LEU A 128 -11.05 6.95 -8.40
N MET A 129 -9.91 7.27 -9.03
CA MET A 129 -8.66 7.56 -8.29
C MET A 129 -8.82 8.76 -7.36
N SER A 130 -9.41 9.86 -7.82
CA SER A 130 -9.68 11.04 -6.96
C SER A 130 -10.64 10.71 -5.82
N ALA A 131 -11.70 9.92 -6.08
CA ALA A 131 -12.63 9.50 -5.05
C ALA A 131 -11.97 8.61 -3.99
N LEU A 132 -11.09 7.69 -4.40
CA LEU A 132 -10.29 6.87 -3.49
C LEU A 132 -9.36 7.72 -2.63
N VAL A 133 -8.72 8.76 -3.19
CA VAL A 133 -7.89 9.71 -2.41
C VAL A 133 -8.70 10.52 -1.42
N CYS A 134 -9.88 11.02 -1.78
CA CYS A 134 -10.77 11.70 -0.84
C CYS A 134 -11.21 10.77 0.30
N MET A 135 -11.54 9.51 -0.04
CA MET A 135 -11.90 8.48 0.93
C MET A 135 -10.71 8.15 1.85
N GLN A 136 -9.48 8.13 1.34
CA GLN A 136 -8.27 7.98 2.16
C GLN A 136 -8.17 9.07 3.22
N GLY A 137 -8.36 10.34 2.83
CA GLY A 137 -8.37 11.46 3.78
C GLY A 137 -9.46 11.30 4.86
N ALA A 138 -10.66 10.87 4.47
CA ALA A 138 -11.77 10.65 5.41
C ALA A 138 -11.49 9.49 6.39
N ILE A 139 -10.97 8.36 5.91
CA ILE A 139 -10.61 7.21 6.74
C ILE A 139 -9.45 7.59 7.69
N GLY A 140 -8.43 8.27 7.17
CA GLY A 140 -7.29 8.73 7.98
C GLY A 140 -7.70 9.69 9.09
N TRP A 141 -8.59 10.64 8.79
CA TRP A 141 -9.20 11.50 9.82
C TRP A 141 -9.97 10.68 10.86
N TYR A 142 -10.77 9.71 10.43
CA TYR A 142 -11.53 8.85 11.34
C TYR A 142 -10.62 8.02 12.26
N MET A 143 -9.50 7.49 11.74
CA MET A 143 -8.49 6.79 12.53
C MET A 143 -7.96 7.67 13.66
N VAL A 144 -7.54 8.90 13.36
CA VAL A 144 -7.02 9.83 14.37
C VAL A 144 -8.11 10.21 15.38
N ARG A 145 -9.26 10.68 14.89
CA ARG A 145 -10.36 11.13 15.75
C ARG A 145 -10.77 10.04 16.74
N SER A 146 -10.85 8.79 16.29
CA SER A 146 -11.23 7.66 17.12
C SER A 146 -10.23 7.34 18.24
N GLY A 147 -8.94 7.68 18.05
CA GLY A 147 -7.89 7.47 19.05
C GLY A 147 -7.78 8.59 20.08
N LEU A 148 -8.37 9.76 19.83
CA LEU A 148 -8.25 10.93 20.71
C LEU A 148 -9.31 10.99 21.84
N VAL A 149 -10.23 10.01 21.92
CA VAL A 149 -11.35 10.04 22.88
C VAL A 149 -11.03 9.20 24.13
N ASP A 150 -11.19 7.87 24.06
CA ASP A 150 -11.10 7.00 25.25
C ASP A 150 -9.82 6.17 25.26
N VAL A 151 -9.51 5.52 24.13
CA VAL A 151 -8.39 4.60 23.99
C VAL A 151 -7.44 5.16 22.92
N PRO A 152 -6.19 5.53 23.27
CA PRO A 152 -5.20 6.08 22.34
C PRO A 152 -4.64 4.98 21.45
N TRP A 153 -5.52 4.42 20.61
CA TRP A 153 -5.20 3.31 19.74
C TRP A 153 -6.04 3.34 18.46
N VAL A 154 -5.37 3.01 17.37
CA VAL A 154 -6.00 2.87 16.06
C VAL A 154 -6.43 1.42 15.89
N SER A 155 -7.75 1.21 15.80
CA SER A 155 -8.34 -0.12 15.57
C SER A 155 -7.69 -0.86 14.38
N PRO A 156 -7.49 -2.19 14.47
CA PRO A 156 -6.81 -2.96 13.43
C PRO A 156 -7.68 -3.00 12.18
N TYR A 157 -9.01 -2.97 12.35
CA TYR A 157 -9.99 -2.87 11.29
C TYR A 157 -9.85 -1.57 10.50
N ARG A 158 -9.67 -0.44 11.18
CA ARG A 158 -9.48 0.86 10.53
C ARG A 158 -8.15 0.91 9.78
N LEU A 159 -7.07 0.40 10.39
CA LEU A 159 -5.77 0.30 9.74
C LEU A 159 -5.81 -0.60 8.50
N ALA A 160 -6.41 -1.79 8.62
CA ALA A 160 -6.58 -2.73 7.52
C ALA A 160 -7.42 -2.13 6.38
N LEU A 161 -8.51 -1.44 6.70
CA LEU A 161 -9.32 -0.73 5.72
C LEU A 161 -8.50 0.36 5.00
N HIS A 162 -7.77 1.18 5.76
CA HIS A 162 -6.98 2.28 5.21
C HIS A 162 -5.89 1.77 4.25
N LEU A 163 -5.10 0.77 4.69
CA LEU A 163 -4.06 0.15 3.86
C LEU A 163 -4.64 -0.55 2.63
N SER A 164 -5.75 -1.28 2.78
CA SER A 164 -6.42 -1.96 1.66
C SER A 164 -6.93 -0.96 0.62
N MET A 165 -7.51 0.15 1.05
CA MET A 165 -7.95 1.21 0.14
C MET A 165 -6.76 1.89 -0.55
N ALA A 166 -5.58 1.96 0.09
CA ALA A 166 -4.38 2.54 -0.49
C ALA A 166 -3.78 1.59 -1.53
N ALA A 167 -3.79 0.29 -1.23
CA ALA A 167 -3.46 -0.78 -2.18
C ALA A 167 -4.42 -0.80 -3.37
N LEU A 168 -5.71 -0.50 -3.16
CA LEU A 168 -6.70 -0.41 -4.24
C LEU A 168 -6.39 0.77 -5.17
N LEU A 169 -6.14 1.95 -4.60
CA LEU A 169 -5.71 3.13 -5.36
C LEU A 169 -4.44 2.83 -6.16
N TRP A 170 -3.43 2.24 -5.53
CA TRP A 170 -2.20 1.79 -6.18
C TRP A 170 -2.49 0.85 -7.36
N CYS A 171 -3.33 -0.17 -7.16
CA CYS A 171 -3.72 -1.11 -8.21
C CYS A 171 -4.43 -0.41 -9.38
N VAL A 172 -5.30 0.58 -9.11
CA VAL A 172 -5.98 1.36 -10.16
C VAL A 172 -4.98 2.23 -10.94
N VAL A 173 -4.02 2.87 -10.27
CA VAL A 173 -2.94 3.64 -10.92
C VAL A 173 -2.11 2.74 -11.83
N ILE A 174 -1.62 1.60 -11.32
CA ILE A 174 -0.83 0.64 -12.09
C ILE A 174 -1.65 0.07 -13.25
N ARG A 175 -2.90 -0.34 -13.02
CA ARG A 175 -3.79 -0.83 -14.07
C ARG A 175 -4.00 0.22 -15.18
N THR A 176 -4.03 1.50 -14.82
CA THR A 176 -4.18 2.59 -15.78
C THR A 176 -2.92 2.76 -16.62
N LEU A 177 -1.73 2.62 -16.02
CA LEU A 177 -0.44 2.60 -16.73
C LEU A 177 -0.29 1.42 -17.70
N LEU A 178 -0.85 0.25 -17.35
CA LEU A 178 -0.78 -0.95 -18.17
C LEU A 178 -1.76 -0.89 -19.35
N VAL A 179 -1.32 -0.37 -20.50
CA VAL A 179 -2.03 -0.53 -21.78
C VAL A 179 -1.81 -1.96 -22.29
N SER A 180 -2.82 -2.81 -22.16
CA SER A 180 -2.66 -4.27 -22.19
C SER A 180 -4.00 -4.99 -22.30
N HIS A 181 -3.96 -6.28 -22.67
CA HIS A 181 -5.10 -7.19 -22.57
C HIS A 181 -5.01 -8.05 -21.31
N SER A 182 -6.17 -8.41 -20.77
CA SER A 182 -6.27 -9.32 -19.63
C SER A 182 -6.07 -10.74 -20.12
N SER A 183 -5.12 -11.48 -19.54
CA SER A 183 -5.00 -12.92 -19.75
C SER A 183 -6.08 -13.72 -19.00
N HIS A 184 -6.83 -13.07 -18.10
CA HIS A 184 -7.79 -13.66 -17.14
C HIS A 184 -7.18 -14.69 -16.16
N LYS A 185 -5.91 -15.06 -16.32
CA LYS A 185 -5.14 -15.93 -15.43
C LYS A 185 -4.48 -15.11 -14.33
N GLY A 186 -4.30 -15.71 -13.15
CA GLY A 186 -3.59 -15.09 -12.01
C GLY A 186 -4.45 -14.28 -11.04
N TRP A 187 -5.76 -14.13 -11.27
CA TRP A 187 -6.66 -13.45 -10.32
C TRP A 187 -6.82 -14.21 -8.98
N GLY A 188 -6.77 -15.54 -9.00
CA GLY A 188 -6.78 -16.34 -7.76
C GLY A 188 -5.57 -16.05 -6.88
N VAL A 189 -4.38 -15.99 -7.48
CA VAL A 189 -3.13 -15.60 -6.81
C VAL A 189 -3.21 -14.16 -6.30
N PHE A 190 -3.75 -13.24 -7.10
CA PHE A 190 -3.96 -11.86 -6.67
C PHE A 190 -4.88 -11.76 -5.45
N ALA A 191 -5.98 -12.52 -5.41
CA ALA A 191 -6.88 -12.57 -4.25
C ALA A 191 -6.18 -13.13 -3.00
N MET A 192 -5.34 -14.16 -3.14
CA MET A 192 -4.52 -14.68 -2.05
C MET A 192 -3.54 -13.62 -1.51
N MET A 193 -2.86 -12.89 -2.39
CA MET A 193 -1.96 -11.78 -2.02
C MET A 193 -2.72 -10.65 -1.32
N TRP A 194 -3.94 -10.34 -1.76
CA TRP A 194 -4.79 -9.37 -1.10
C TRP A 194 -5.16 -9.80 0.32
N GLY A 195 -5.54 -11.07 0.50
CA GLY A 195 -5.74 -11.65 1.83
C GLY A 195 -4.50 -11.54 2.72
N GLN A 196 -3.32 -11.83 2.18
CA GLN A 196 -2.05 -11.68 2.89
C GLN A 196 -1.78 -10.23 3.33
N LEU A 197 -2.10 -9.25 2.47
CA LEU A 197 -1.96 -7.83 2.78
C LEU A 197 -2.90 -7.42 3.93
N VAL A 198 -4.15 -7.89 3.92
CA VAL A 198 -5.11 -7.65 5.01
C VAL A 198 -4.61 -8.28 6.32
N LEU A 199 -4.16 -9.53 6.30
CA LEU A 199 -3.58 -10.19 7.47
C LEU A 199 -2.36 -9.44 8.01
N GLY A 200 -1.50 -8.92 7.12
CA GLY A 200 -0.35 -8.10 7.52
C GLY A 200 -0.76 -6.79 8.19
N ALA A 201 -1.81 -6.14 7.68
CA ALA A 201 -2.36 -4.94 8.30
C ALA A 201 -2.97 -5.21 9.69
N LEU A 202 -3.60 -6.38 9.88
CA LEU A 202 -4.11 -6.80 11.19
C LEU A 202 -2.96 -7.08 12.18
N VAL A 203 -1.89 -7.75 11.73
CA VAL A 203 -0.67 -7.96 12.54
C VAL A 203 -0.09 -6.62 13.01
N ALA A 204 0.05 -5.66 12.09
CA ALA A 204 0.55 -4.33 12.42
C ALA A 204 -0.43 -3.56 13.34
N GLY A 205 -1.74 -3.70 13.12
CA GLY A 205 -2.76 -3.01 13.91
C GLY A 205 -2.82 -3.47 15.36
N LEU A 206 -2.65 -4.77 15.59
CA LEU A 206 -2.65 -5.40 16.91
C LEU A 206 -1.28 -5.37 17.62
N ASP A 207 -0.24 -4.81 16.99
CA ASP A 207 1.15 -4.92 17.45
C ASP A 207 1.58 -6.40 17.65
N ALA A 208 0.94 -7.33 16.93
CA ALA A 208 1.16 -8.77 17.06
C ALA A 208 2.56 -9.21 16.59
N GLY A 209 3.28 -8.34 15.87
CA GLY A 209 4.67 -8.56 15.46
C GLY A 209 5.65 -8.65 16.64
N TYR A 210 5.30 -8.16 17.83
CA TYR A 210 6.17 -8.16 19.02
C TYR A 210 5.98 -9.37 19.95
N THR A 211 5.06 -10.30 19.63
CA THR A 211 4.67 -11.36 20.57
C THR A 211 5.45 -12.65 20.38
N TYR A 212 5.39 -13.25 19.19
CA TYR A 212 6.14 -14.46 18.87
C TYR A 212 7.21 -14.09 17.86
N ASN A 213 8.50 -14.15 18.21
CA ASN A 213 9.60 -13.71 17.35
C ASN A 213 10.55 -14.84 16.94
N SER A 214 10.15 -16.09 17.14
CA SER A 214 10.81 -17.28 16.59
C SER A 214 10.22 -17.67 15.22
N PHE A 215 11.01 -18.39 14.42
CA PHE A 215 10.59 -19.00 13.15
C PHE A 215 11.37 -20.32 12.92
N PRO A 216 10.77 -21.40 12.39
CA PRO A 216 9.40 -21.49 11.86
C PRO A 216 8.32 -21.69 12.94
N LEU A 217 8.71 -22.12 14.14
CA LEU A 217 7.83 -22.29 15.29
C LEU A 217 7.46 -20.94 15.93
N MET A 218 6.36 -20.90 16.66
CA MET A 218 5.92 -19.82 17.55
C MET A 218 6.11 -20.28 18.99
N ASP A 219 7.16 -19.79 19.67
CA ASP A 219 7.57 -20.19 21.03
C ASP A 219 7.69 -21.71 21.20
N GLY A 220 8.40 -22.35 20.26
CA GLY A 220 8.65 -23.79 20.27
C GLY A 220 7.46 -24.65 19.82
N GLN A 221 6.33 -24.05 19.43
CA GLN A 221 5.15 -24.76 18.95
C GLN A 221 4.79 -24.37 17.52
N TRP A 222 4.25 -25.31 16.73
CA TRP A 222 3.71 -24.98 15.41
C TRP A 222 2.48 -24.10 15.50
N MET A 223 1.67 -24.36 16.53
CA MET A 223 0.40 -23.71 16.80
C MET A 223 0.38 -23.36 18.29
N PRO A 224 0.47 -22.08 18.68
CA PRO A 224 0.43 -21.69 20.08
C PRO A 224 -0.82 -22.21 20.79
N PRO A 225 -0.79 -22.41 22.11
CA PRO A 225 -1.97 -22.86 22.83
C PRO A 225 -2.98 -21.70 22.92
N HIS A 226 -4.26 -22.06 23.13
CA HIS A 226 -5.34 -21.11 23.37
C HIS A 226 -5.60 -20.08 22.25
N MET A 227 -5.47 -20.45 20.97
CA MET A 227 -5.73 -19.51 19.87
C MET A 227 -7.21 -19.08 19.69
N MET A 228 -8.13 -19.73 20.39
CA MET A 228 -9.59 -19.54 20.25
C MET A 228 -10.24 -19.03 21.55
N MET A 229 -9.59 -18.10 22.26
CA MET A 229 -10.08 -17.60 23.55
C MET A 229 -11.15 -16.52 23.46
N LEU A 230 -11.20 -15.75 22.37
CA LEU A 230 -12.17 -14.66 22.24
C LEU A 230 -13.56 -15.19 21.92
N HIS A 231 -14.57 -14.58 22.53
CA HIS A 231 -15.98 -14.76 22.20
C HIS A 231 -16.59 -13.46 21.60
N PRO A 232 -17.46 -13.58 20.58
CA PRO A 232 -17.72 -14.78 19.77
C PRO A 232 -16.48 -15.27 19.00
N TRP A 233 -16.44 -16.57 18.68
CA TRP A 233 -15.25 -17.29 18.21
C TRP A 233 -14.56 -16.67 16.98
N TYR A 234 -15.33 -16.03 16.09
CA TYR A 234 -14.78 -15.43 14.87
C TYR A 234 -13.85 -14.26 15.14
N ARG A 235 -13.94 -13.60 16.31
CA ARG A 235 -13.05 -12.49 16.69
C ARG A 235 -11.59 -12.93 16.79
N ASN A 236 -11.32 -14.21 17.05
CA ASN A 236 -9.95 -14.72 17.12
C ASN A 236 -9.19 -14.50 15.81
N PHE A 237 -9.86 -14.57 14.66
CA PHE A 237 -9.23 -14.40 13.35
C PHE A 237 -8.84 -12.95 13.02
N PHE A 238 -9.29 -11.98 13.81
CA PHE A 238 -9.10 -10.55 13.52
C PHE A 238 -8.51 -9.75 14.69
N GLU A 239 -8.66 -10.24 15.92
CA GLU A 239 -8.32 -9.50 17.14
C GLU A 239 -7.41 -10.28 18.09
N HIS A 240 -7.33 -11.60 17.97
CA HIS A 240 -6.51 -12.41 18.85
C HIS A 240 -5.08 -12.51 18.31
N ILE A 241 -4.14 -11.90 19.02
CA ILE A 241 -2.74 -11.74 18.61
C ILE A 241 -2.10 -13.05 18.13
N PRO A 242 -2.11 -14.17 18.90
CA PRO A 242 -1.53 -15.43 18.44
C PRO A 242 -2.16 -15.95 17.14
N MET A 243 -3.48 -15.89 17.02
CA MET A 243 -4.20 -16.40 15.86
C MET A 243 -3.92 -15.56 14.61
N VAL A 244 -3.98 -14.23 14.72
CA VAL A 244 -3.72 -13.33 13.58
C VAL A 244 -2.28 -13.47 13.09
N GLN A 245 -1.31 -13.57 14.01
CA GLN A 245 0.08 -13.76 13.66
C GLN A 245 0.32 -15.13 12.99
N PHE A 246 -0.28 -16.21 13.52
CA PHE A 246 -0.26 -17.53 12.92
C PHE A 246 -0.83 -17.52 11.49
N LEU A 247 -2.01 -16.92 11.29
CA LEU A 247 -2.65 -16.81 9.99
C LEU A 247 -1.78 -16.05 8.98
N HIS A 248 -1.19 -14.90 9.37
CA HIS A 248 -0.32 -14.14 8.49
C HIS A 248 0.93 -14.92 8.06
N ARG A 249 1.55 -15.67 8.98
CA ARG A 249 2.72 -16.52 8.69
C ARG A 249 2.38 -17.63 7.70
N TRP A 250 1.33 -18.40 7.98
CA TRP A 250 1.01 -19.61 7.23
C TRP A 250 0.27 -19.33 5.93
N TRP A 251 -0.56 -18.29 5.88
CA TRP A 251 -1.16 -17.83 4.63
C TRP A 251 -0.10 -17.35 3.62
N ALA A 252 1.05 -16.83 4.08
CA ALA A 252 2.17 -16.50 3.20
C ALA A 252 2.67 -17.72 2.41
N PHE A 253 2.67 -18.91 3.01
CA PHE A 253 3.05 -20.15 2.35
C PHE A 253 1.98 -20.67 1.39
N VAL A 254 0.70 -20.41 1.67
CA VAL A 254 -0.39 -20.65 0.71
C VAL A 254 -0.22 -19.76 -0.53
N VAL A 255 0.12 -18.48 -0.33
CA VAL A 255 0.44 -17.55 -1.43
C VAL A 255 1.66 -18.03 -2.21
N LEU A 256 2.72 -18.48 -1.52
CA LEU A 256 3.91 -19.05 -2.15
C LEU A 256 3.59 -20.28 -3.00
N ALA A 257 2.79 -21.21 -2.49
CA ALA A 257 2.34 -22.37 -3.24
C ALA A 257 1.51 -21.96 -4.48
N GLY A 258 0.62 -20.98 -4.34
CA GLY A 258 -0.18 -20.43 -5.45
C GLY A 258 0.68 -19.80 -6.54
N VAL A 259 1.66 -18.96 -6.18
CA VAL A 259 2.61 -18.36 -7.12
C VAL A 259 3.52 -19.41 -7.75
N PHE A 260 3.99 -20.38 -6.98
CA PHE A 260 4.83 -21.46 -7.50
C PHE A 260 4.06 -22.31 -8.52
N HIS A 261 2.81 -22.70 -8.22
CA HIS A 261 1.95 -23.37 -9.19
C HIS A 261 1.67 -22.51 -10.44
N GLN A 262 1.47 -21.20 -10.28
CA GLN A 262 1.35 -20.26 -11.41
C GLN A 262 2.61 -20.28 -12.29
N TRP A 263 3.80 -20.32 -11.68
CA TRP A 263 5.07 -20.44 -12.41
C TRP A 263 5.24 -21.79 -13.10
N LEU A 264 4.87 -22.91 -12.47
CA LEU A 264 4.94 -24.24 -13.08
C LEU A 264 4.06 -24.37 -14.34
N ARG A 265 2.94 -23.65 -14.40
CA ARG A 265 2.05 -23.62 -15.57
C ARG A 265 2.66 -22.91 -16.79
N ASP A 266 3.62 -22.00 -16.57
CA ASP A 266 4.32 -21.27 -17.62
C ASP A 266 5.73 -20.85 -17.14
N PRO A 267 6.69 -21.79 -17.06
CA PRO A 267 8.00 -21.53 -16.44
C PRO A 267 8.86 -20.54 -17.24
N HIS A 268 8.61 -20.44 -18.55
CA HIS A 268 9.33 -19.55 -19.46
C HIS A 268 8.83 -18.11 -19.37
N SER A 269 7.61 -17.88 -18.86
CA SER A 269 7.07 -16.54 -18.65
C SER A 269 7.97 -15.70 -17.76
N ARG A 270 8.49 -14.61 -18.34
CA ARG A 270 9.28 -13.62 -17.61
C ARG A 270 8.49 -13.00 -16.46
N SER A 271 7.20 -12.72 -16.64
CA SER A 271 6.36 -12.13 -15.59
C SER A 271 6.12 -13.12 -14.45
N ALA A 272 5.88 -14.41 -14.74
CA ALA A 272 5.72 -15.42 -13.70
C ALA A 272 6.99 -15.58 -12.84
N ARG A 273 8.17 -15.59 -13.48
CA ARG A 273 9.48 -15.63 -12.77
C ARG A 273 9.71 -14.40 -11.90
N ILE A 274 9.36 -13.21 -12.39
CA ILE A 274 9.47 -11.96 -11.62
C ILE A 274 8.54 -12.01 -10.39
N VAL A 275 7.29 -12.44 -10.54
CA VAL A 275 6.36 -12.57 -9.41
C VAL A 275 6.93 -13.51 -8.35
N LEU A 276 7.45 -14.68 -8.76
CA LEU A 276 8.06 -15.63 -7.84
C LEU A 276 9.29 -15.04 -7.12
N ALA A 277 10.19 -14.39 -7.85
CA ALA A 277 11.39 -13.78 -7.26
C ALA A 277 11.03 -12.68 -6.25
N VAL A 278 10.09 -11.79 -6.59
CA VAL A 278 9.63 -10.71 -5.70
C VAL A 278 8.92 -11.29 -4.46
N LEU A 279 8.13 -12.36 -4.62
CA LEU A 279 7.50 -13.02 -3.48
C LEU A 279 8.54 -13.67 -2.54
N LEU A 280 9.59 -14.30 -3.06
CA LEU A 280 10.66 -14.85 -2.23
C LEU A 280 11.34 -13.76 -1.40
N VAL A 281 11.61 -12.60 -2.00
CA VAL A 281 12.11 -11.42 -1.28
C VAL A 281 11.10 -10.96 -0.21
N GLN A 282 9.80 -10.93 -0.53
CA GLN A 282 8.75 -10.58 0.42
C GLN A 282 8.73 -11.51 1.64
N VAL A 283 8.83 -12.82 1.42
CA VAL A 283 8.86 -13.83 2.50
C VAL A 283 10.10 -13.67 3.37
N ILE A 284 11.29 -13.50 2.75
CA ILE A 284 12.54 -13.27 3.49
C ILE A 284 12.44 -11.99 4.34
N LEU A 285 11.92 -10.90 3.78
CA LEU A 285 11.72 -9.65 4.53
C LEU A 285 10.73 -9.82 5.69
N GLY A 286 9.67 -10.63 5.49
CA GLY A 286 8.70 -10.91 6.55
C GLY A 286 9.32 -11.67 7.71
N ILE A 287 10.10 -12.72 7.40
CA ILE A 287 10.85 -13.49 8.39
C ILE A 287 11.90 -12.60 9.08
N ALA A 288 12.64 -11.78 8.34
CA ALA A 288 13.62 -10.86 8.91
C ALA A 288 12.97 -9.82 9.84
N THR A 289 11.81 -9.28 9.45
CA THR A 289 11.03 -8.35 10.30
C THR A 289 10.58 -9.02 11.59
N LEU A 290 10.14 -10.28 11.51
CA LEU A 290 9.74 -11.07 12.66
C LEU A 290 10.92 -11.34 13.61
N LEU A 291 12.03 -11.87 13.10
CA LEU A 291 13.20 -12.24 13.91
C LEU A 291 13.91 -11.03 14.54
N SER A 292 13.80 -9.87 13.91
CA SER A 292 14.37 -8.60 14.41
C SER A 292 13.43 -7.83 15.34
N VAL A 293 12.33 -8.45 15.79
CA VAL A 293 11.37 -7.83 16.71
C VAL A 293 10.82 -6.51 16.12
N VAL A 294 10.32 -6.60 14.88
CA VAL A 294 9.70 -5.48 14.14
C VAL A 294 10.67 -4.31 13.94
N HIS A 295 11.93 -4.58 13.57
CA HIS A 295 12.87 -3.51 13.23
C HIS A 295 12.26 -2.61 12.12
N ILE A 296 12.07 -1.33 12.43
CA ILE A 296 11.21 -0.41 11.66
C ILE A 296 11.59 -0.36 10.18
N ALA A 297 12.89 -0.36 9.87
CA ALA A 297 13.36 -0.35 8.49
C ALA A 297 12.94 -1.62 7.72
N LEU A 298 13.07 -2.80 8.33
CA LEU A 298 12.70 -4.07 7.70
C LEU A 298 11.18 -4.15 7.53
N ALA A 299 10.41 -3.77 8.55
CA ALA A 299 8.95 -3.70 8.48
C ALA A 299 8.47 -2.76 7.37
N SER A 300 9.11 -1.60 7.23
CA SER A 300 8.78 -0.60 6.21
C SER A 300 9.12 -1.09 4.79
N VAL A 301 10.28 -1.73 4.61
CA VAL A 301 10.65 -2.33 3.32
C VAL A 301 9.73 -3.51 2.97
N HIS A 302 9.35 -4.33 3.95
CA HIS A 302 8.38 -5.41 3.77
C HIS A 302 7.00 -4.88 3.31
N GLN A 303 6.53 -3.78 3.90
CA GLN A 303 5.28 -3.14 3.52
C GLN A 303 5.32 -2.56 2.09
N ILE A 304 6.41 -1.86 1.73
CA ILE A 304 6.60 -1.33 0.36
C ILE A 304 6.65 -2.46 -0.66
N MET A 305 7.39 -3.53 -0.34
CA MET A 305 7.57 -4.68 -1.24
C MET A 305 6.25 -5.42 -1.48
N ALA A 306 5.31 -5.42 -0.53
CA ALA A 306 3.95 -5.94 -0.76
C ALA A 306 3.21 -5.19 -1.89
N PHE A 307 3.37 -3.87 -1.99
CA PHE A 307 2.76 -3.06 -3.05
C PHE A 307 3.43 -3.32 -4.41
N ILE A 308 4.75 -3.49 -4.41
CA ILE A 308 5.50 -3.90 -5.60
C ILE A 308 5.05 -5.28 -6.07
N LEU A 309 4.86 -6.22 -5.15
CA LEU A 309 4.36 -7.56 -5.43
C LEU A 309 2.97 -7.53 -6.12
N LEU A 310 2.05 -6.71 -5.62
CA LEU A 310 0.74 -6.51 -6.28
C LEU A 310 0.89 -5.91 -7.68
N ALA A 311 1.81 -4.97 -7.88
CA ALA A 311 2.06 -4.36 -9.19
C ALA A 311 2.61 -5.37 -10.20
N VAL A 312 3.56 -6.23 -9.81
CA VAL A 312 4.10 -7.27 -10.70
C VAL A 312 3.08 -8.36 -10.97
N GLN A 313 2.21 -8.70 -10.01
CA GLN A 313 1.11 -9.63 -10.26
C GLN A 313 0.06 -9.04 -11.22
N LEU A 314 -0.28 -7.76 -11.09
CA LEU A 314 -1.12 -7.07 -12.08
C LEU A 314 -0.47 -7.09 -13.46
N ARG A 315 0.85 -6.85 -13.55
CA ARG A 315 1.58 -6.94 -14.81
C ARG A 315 1.56 -8.36 -15.41
N HIS A 316 1.57 -9.40 -14.58
CA HIS A 316 1.42 -10.78 -15.04
C HIS A 316 0.01 -11.05 -15.59
N ILE A 317 -1.04 -10.58 -14.91
CA ILE A 317 -2.43 -10.68 -15.35
C ILE A 317 -2.64 -9.92 -16.67
N TYR A 318 -2.07 -8.73 -16.77
CA TYR A 318 -2.23 -7.78 -17.88
C TYR A 318 -0.98 -7.75 -18.77
N GLN A 319 -0.97 -8.63 -19.77
CA GLN A 319 0.15 -8.82 -20.68
C GLN A 319 0.15 -7.73 -21.78
N PRO A 320 1.33 -7.27 -22.22
CA PRO A 320 1.39 -6.24 -23.28
C PRO A 320 0.76 -6.80 -24.55
N VAL A 321 0.07 -5.95 -25.30
CA VAL A 321 -0.42 -6.33 -26.63
C VAL A 321 0.80 -6.67 -27.49
N GLN A 322 0.91 -7.92 -27.95
CA GLN A 322 1.91 -8.27 -28.96
C GLN A 322 1.48 -7.60 -30.27
N THR A 323 2.12 -6.50 -30.61
CA THR A 323 2.09 -5.99 -31.98
C THR A 323 2.87 -6.98 -32.84
N ASN A 324 2.17 -7.89 -33.52
CA ASN A 324 2.76 -8.65 -34.61
C ASN A 324 3.16 -7.64 -35.70
N ILE A 325 4.38 -7.11 -35.63
CA ILE A 325 4.99 -6.48 -36.79
C ILE A 325 5.32 -7.66 -37.71
N PRO A 326 4.66 -7.80 -38.87
CA PRO A 326 5.12 -8.78 -39.84
C PRO A 326 6.55 -8.36 -40.20
N HIS A 327 7.52 -9.23 -39.94
CA HIS A 327 8.81 -9.09 -40.58
C HIS A 327 8.55 -9.15 -42.09
N SER A 328 8.56 -8.00 -42.75
CA SER A 328 8.58 -7.96 -44.20
C SER A 328 9.87 -8.65 -44.62
N ASN A 329 9.74 -9.80 -45.27
CA ASN A 329 10.83 -10.44 -45.98
C ASN A 329 11.27 -9.51 -47.12
N HIS A 330 12.15 -8.55 -46.83
CA HIS A 330 12.94 -7.86 -47.83
C HIS A 330 14.09 -8.78 -48.25
N ASN A 331 13.75 -9.78 -49.07
CA ASN A 331 14.69 -10.51 -49.92
C ASN A 331 13.90 -11.02 -51.13
N ASN A 332 13.69 -10.15 -52.12
CA ASN A 332 13.48 -10.51 -53.53
C ASN A 332 13.28 -9.24 -54.38
N LEU A 333 14.35 -8.46 -54.54
CA LEU A 333 14.45 -7.48 -55.62
C LEU A 333 15.89 -7.47 -56.14
N THR A 334 16.22 -8.46 -56.97
CA THR A 334 17.29 -8.34 -57.97
C THR A 334 16.79 -8.91 -59.31
N ALA A 335 16.34 -7.97 -60.14
CA ALA A 335 16.40 -7.91 -61.60
C ALA A 335 16.71 -9.17 -62.44
N LYS A 336 15.89 -9.40 -63.47
CA LYS A 336 16.23 -9.08 -64.87
C LYS A 336 14.99 -9.21 -65.78
N PRO A 337 14.71 -8.24 -66.68
CA PRO A 337 13.86 -8.48 -67.84
C PRO A 337 14.73 -8.99 -69.00
N HIS A 338 14.37 -10.13 -69.59
CA HIS A 338 14.87 -10.52 -70.91
C HIS A 338 13.85 -10.11 -71.96
N PHE A 339 14.23 -9.12 -72.76
CA PHE A 339 13.69 -8.91 -74.10
C PHE A 339 14.54 -9.70 -75.10
N VAL A 340 13.84 -10.17 -76.14
CA VAL A 340 14.23 -10.85 -77.40
C VAL A 340 13.77 -12.30 -77.43
#